data_AF-Q5K7J0-F1
#
_entry.id   AF-Q5K7J0-F1
#
_cell.length_a   1.000
_cell.length_b   1.000
_cell.length_c   1.000
_cell.angle_alpha   90.00
_cell.angle_beta   90.00
_cell.angle_gamma   90.00
#
_symmetry.space_group_name_H-M   'P 1'
#
loop_
_entity.id
_entity.type
_entity.pdbx_description
1 polymer ?
#
loop_
_entity_poly.entity_id
_entity_poly.type
_entity_poly.pdbx_seq_one_letter_code
_entity_poly.pdbx_strand_id
1 'polypeptide(L)'
;MFRASRVVLSALRPLKASTNITGLAVHPDPLPALTSIYTSTLSSLSQLPAASVYRQATEALTKYRLAIVEKAQGDVEKVESELGSIVEIVIEEAKSEEGLVVKMKDWKSWEGLMEEPHPGQWRYFEPLSDE
;
A
#
# COMPACT_ATOMS: atom_id res chain seq x y z
N MET A 1 -28.81 -41.15 19.56
CA MET A 1 -28.14 -40.01 20.22
C MET A 1 -27.16 -39.39 19.23
N PHE A 2 -27.55 -38.32 18.54
CA PHE A 2 -26.66 -37.63 17.61
C PHE A 2 -25.77 -36.67 18.41
N ARG A 3 -24.51 -37.06 18.58
CA ARG A 3 -23.49 -36.20 19.20
C ARG A 3 -23.14 -35.13 18.16
N ALA A 4 -23.72 -33.95 18.30
CA ALA A 4 -23.37 -32.80 17.47
C ALA A 4 -21.86 -32.54 17.64
N SER A 5 -21.08 -32.90 16.64
CA SER A 5 -19.71 -32.44 16.48
C SER A 5 -19.75 -30.91 16.43
N ARG A 6 -19.34 -30.26 17.52
CA ARG A 6 -19.03 -28.83 17.52
C ARG A 6 -17.99 -28.61 16.43
N VAL A 7 -18.44 -28.13 15.28
CA VAL A 7 -17.56 -27.64 14.22
C VAL A 7 -16.67 -26.57 14.85
N VAL A 8 -15.38 -26.65 14.55
CA VAL A 8 -14.28 -25.88 15.14
C VAL A 8 -14.42 -24.39 14.76
N LEU A 9 -15.33 -23.69 15.41
CA LEU A 9 -15.53 -22.24 15.26
C LEU A 9 -14.35 -21.41 15.80
N SER A 10 -13.37 -22.05 16.44
CA SER A 10 -12.18 -21.38 16.97
C SER A 10 -11.24 -20.84 15.89
N ALA A 11 -11.26 -21.37 14.66
CA ALA A 11 -10.40 -20.92 13.56
C ALA A 11 -10.85 -19.58 12.95
N LEU A 12 -12.06 -19.11 13.26
CA LEU A 12 -12.61 -17.83 12.79
C LEU A 12 -12.49 -16.72 13.84
N ARG A 13 -11.80 -16.96 14.96
CA ARG A 13 -11.59 -15.90 15.96
C ARG A 13 -10.55 -14.92 15.43
N PRO A 14 -10.88 -13.62 15.36
CA PRO A 14 -9.90 -12.62 14.99
C PRO A 14 -8.77 -12.62 16.02
N LEU A 15 -7.52 -12.48 15.56
CA LEU A 15 -6.34 -12.44 16.41
C LEU A 15 -6.41 -11.29 17.42
N LYS A 16 -7.15 -10.23 17.08
CA LYS A 16 -7.35 -9.02 17.88
C LYS A 16 -8.83 -8.76 18.12
N ALA A 17 -9.15 -8.21 19.29
CA ALA A 17 -10.53 -7.84 19.63
C ALA A 17 -11.03 -6.62 18.82
N SER A 18 -10.16 -5.64 18.58
CA SER A 18 -10.42 -4.48 17.74
C SER A 18 -9.09 -3.85 17.27
N THR A 19 -9.16 -3.01 16.23
CA THR A 19 -8.04 -2.19 15.72
C THR A 19 -7.90 -0.84 16.46
N ASN A 20 -8.82 -0.53 17.38
CA ASN A 20 -8.95 0.78 18.04
C ASN A 20 -9.12 1.98 17.08
N ILE A 21 -9.56 1.73 15.83
CA ILE A 21 -9.84 2.76 14.83
C ILE A 21 -11.28 2.58 14.36
N THR A 22 -12.04 3.67 14.38
CA THR A 22 -13.44 3.66 13.92
C THR A 22 -13.52 3.39 12.42
N GLY A 23 -14.36 2.44 12.02
CA GLY A 23 -14.55 2.08 10.61
C GLY A 23 -13.53 1.07 10.05
N LEU A 24 -12.49 0.73 10.81
CA LEU A 24 -11.48 -0.25 10.39
C LEU A 24 -11.73 -1.61 11.06
N ALA A 25 -12.31 -2.55 10.31
CA ALA A 25 -12.56 -3.91 10.79
C ALA A 25 -11.26 -4.73 10.88
N VAL A 26 -11.16 -5.59 11.91
CA VAL A 26 -10.04 -6.53 12.06
C VAL A 26 -10.08 -7.56 10.94
N HIS A 27 -8.94 -7.81 10.32
CA HIS A 27 -8.83 -8.81 9.26
C HIS A 27 -8.56 -10.20 9.86
N PRO A 28 -9.27 -11.27 9.43
CA PRO A 28 -9.12 -12.60 10.01
C PRO A 28 -7.74 -13.21 9.74
N ASP A 29 -7.17 -12.98 8.56
CA ASP A 29 -5.86 -13.50 8.18
C ASP A 29 -5.07 -12.49 7.31
N PRO A 30 -4.38 -11.51 7.93
CA PRO A 30 -3.87 -10.34 7.23
C PRO A 30 -2.59 -10.60 6.42
N LEU A 31 -1.72 -11.52 6.83
CA LEU A 31 -0.40 -11.71 6.22
C LEU A 31 -0.46 -12.34 4.81
N PRO A 32 -1.27 -13.39 4.56
CA PRO A 32 -1.45 -13.91 3.21
C PRO A 32 -2.13 -12.91 2.28
N ALA A 33 -3.07 -12.11 2.82
CA ALA A 33 -3.70 -11.03 2.07
C ALA A 33 -2.70 -9.96 1.63
N LEU A 34 -1.82 -9.51 2.52
CA LEU A 34 -0.74 -8.58 2.16
C LEU A 34 0.21 -9.16 1.10
N THR A 35 0.58 -10.43 1.26
CA THR A 35 1.47 -11.12 0.30
C THR A 35 0.84 -11.17 -1.10
N SER A 36 -0.46 -11.47 -1.20
CA SER A 36 -1.15 -11.50 -2.49
C SER A 36 -1.24 -10.11 -3.12
N ILE A 37 -1.54 -9.07 -2.34
CA ILE A 37 -1.63 -7.70 -2.83
C ILE A 37 -0.26 -7.20 -3.31
N TYR A 38 0.81 -7.43 -2.54
CA TYR A 38 2.15 -7.00 -2.94
C TYR A 38 2.66 -7.73 -4.18
N THR A 39 2.41 -9.04 -4.30
CA THR A 39 2.80 -9.80 -5.51
C THR A 39 2.01 -9.33 -6.74
N SER A 40 0.71 -9.06 -6.59
CA SER A 40 -0.12 -8.44 -7.63
C SER A 40 0.38 -7.04 -8.03
N THR A 41 0.75 -6.22 -7.04
CA THR A 41 1.30 -4.87 -7.26
C THR A 41 2.63 -4.94 -8.02
N LEU A 42 3.56 -5.81 -7.62
CA LEU A 42 4.84 -6.01 -8.31
C LEU A 42 4.64 -6.50 -9.76
N SER A 43 3.68 -7.39 -9.99
CA SER A 43 3.29 -7.82 -11.35
C SER A 43 2.78 -6.64 -12.19
N SER A 44 1.94 -5.78 -11.60
CA SER A 44 1.40 -4.61 -12.29
C SER A 44 2.48 -3.56 -12.59
N LEU A 45 3.40 -3.32 -11.65
CA LEU A 45 4.54 -2.41 -11.82
C LEU A 45 5.50 -2.84 -12.93
N SER A 46 5.60 -4.15 -13.20
CA SER A 46 6.44 -4.66 -14.30
C SER A 46 6.05 -4.12 -15.68
N GLN A 47 4.79 -3.67 -15.85
CA GLN A 47 4.27 -3.10 -17.09
C GLN A 47 4.71 -1.64 -17.31
N LEU A 48 5.18 -0.95 -16.25
CA LEU A 48 5.64 0.44 -16.34
C LEU A 48 7.11 0.51 -16.79
N PRO A 49 7.59 1.61 -17.40
CA PRO A 49 9.00 1.73 -17.78
C PRO A 49 9.94 1.67 -16.57
N ALA A 50 11.06 0.94 -16.67
CA ALA A 50 12.06 0.81 -15.60
C ALA A 50 12.74 2.13 -15.23
N ALA A 51 12.78 3.09 -16.17
CA ALA A 51 13.32 4.43 -15.94
C ALA A 51 12.40 5.32 -15.08
N SER A 52 11.12 4.96 -14.91
CA SER A 52 10.20 5.77 -14.12
C SER A 52 10.57 5.74 -12.63
N VAL A 53 10.75 6.93 -12.04
CA VAL A 53 11.09 7.07 -10.62
C VAL A 53 9.99 6.47 -9.74
N TYR A 54 8.73 6.63 -10.14
CA TYR A 54 7.59 6.03 -9.45
C TYR A 54 7.72 4.50 -9.35
N ARG A 55 8.02 3.81 -10.46
CA ARG A 55 8.21 2.34 -10.44
C ARG A 55 9.36 1.95 -9.52
N GLN A 56 10.49 2.64 -9.59
CA GLN A 56 11.66 2.31 -8.75
C GLN A 56 11.36 2.47 -7.25
N ALA A 57 10.72 3.59 -6.87
CA ALA A 57 10.36 3.86 -5.48
C ALA A 57 9.34 2.85 -4.94
N THR A 58 8.28 2.59 -5.72
CA THR A 58 7.22 1.65 -5.32
C THR A 58 7.71 0.21 -5.28
N GLU A 59 8.54 -0.24 -6.23
CA GLU A 59 9.16 -1.56 -6.18
C GLU A 59 10.07 -1.73 -4.96
N ALA A 60 10.90 -0.73 -4.64
CA ALA A 60 11.78 -0.79 -3.48
C ALA A 60 10.97 -0.89 -2.17
N LEU A 61 9.93 -0.07 -2.04
CA LEU A 61 9.06 -0.04 -0.86
C LEU A 61 8.26 -1.34 -0.70
N THR A 62 7.63 -1.82 -1.78
CA THR A 62 6.85 -3.07 -1.76
C THR A 62 7.73 -4.29 -1.47
N LYS A 63 8.93 -4.39 -2.07
CA LYS A 63 9.90 -5.46 -1.76
C LYS A 63 10.36 -5.41 -0.31
N TYR A 64 10.62 -4.21 0.22
CA TYR A 64 10.99 -4.04 1.63
C TYR A 64 9.88 -4.52 2.57
N ARG A 65 8.62 -4.10 2.35
CA ARG A 65 7.47 -4.53 3.16
C ARG A 65 7.20 -6.03 3.03
N LEU A 66 7.30 -6.57 1.82
CA LEU A 66 7.14 -8.01 1.57
C LEU A 66 8.21 -8.82 2.32
N ALA A 67 9.47 -8.37 2.32
CA ALA A 67 10.53 -9.04 3.08
C ALA A 67 10.28 -9.05 4.59
N ILE A 68 9.66 -8.01 5.16
CA ILE A 68 9.24 -7.99 6.57
C ILE A 68 8.16 -9.04 6.83
N VAL A 69 7.14 -9.09 5.96
CA VAL A 69 6.04 -10.06 6.08
C VAL A 69 6.56 -11.50 6.00
N GLU A 70 7.48 -11.79 5.08
CA GLU A 70 8.10 -13.12 4.95
C GLU A 70 8.96 -13.49 6.16
N LYS A 71 9.73 -12.54 6.73
CA LYS A 71 10.57 -12.78 7.91
C LYS A 71 9.76 -13.12 9.15
N ALA A 72 8.54 -12.59 9.28
CA ALA A 72 7.74 -12.75 10.47
C ALA A 72 7.12 -14.17 10.65
N GLN A 73 7.14 -15.02 9.60
CA GLN A 73 6.70 -16.42 9.67
C GLN A 73 5.32 -16.63 10.32
N GLY A 74 4.36 -15.73 10.08
CA GLY A 74 3.00 -15.82 10.63
C GLY A 74 2.77 -14.99 11.90
N ASP A 75 3.77 -14.31 12.42
CA ASP A 75 3.66 -13.47 13.63
C ASP A 75 3.27 -12.03 13.30
N VAL A 76 2.01 -11.68 13.56
CA VAL A 76 1.45 -10.36 13.22
C VAL A 76 2.07 -9.25 14.08
N GLU A 77 2.38 -9.48 15.35
CA GLU A 77 2.88 -8.43 16.25
C GLU A 77 4.29 -7.98 15.86
N LYS A 78 5.13 -8.91 15.38
CA LYS A 78 6.46 -8.58 14.85
C LYS A 78 6.37 -7.71 13.61
N VAL A 79 5.46 -8.02 12.68
CA VAL A 79 5.24 -7.22 11.47
C VAL A 79 4.85 -5.79 11.84
N GLU A 80 3.96 -5.61 12.80
CA GLU A 80 3.54 -4.27 13.23
C GLU A 80 4.65 -3.49 13.93
N SER A 81 5.45 -4.17 14.76
CA SER A 81 6.60 -3.54 15.39
C SER A 81 7.65 -3.08 14.38
N GLU A 82 7.90 -3.85 13.32
CA GLU A 82 8.86 -3.50 12.27
C GLU A 82 8.33 -2.43 11.31
N LEU A 83 7.03 -2.46 10.98
CA LEU A 83 6.39 -1.47 10.11
C LEU A 83 6.01 -0.18 10.87
N GLY A 84 5.91 -0.23 12.20
CA GLY A 84 5.47 0.90 13.02
C GLY A 84 4.01 1.28 12.81
N SER A 85 3.18 0.37 12.33
CA SER A 85 1.76 0.61 12.00
C SER A 85 0.94 -0.68 12.12
N ILE A 86 -0.37 -0.53 12.32
CA ILE A 86 -1.32 -1.64 12.41
C ILE A 86 -1.48 -2.30 11.03
N VAL A 87 -1.51 -3.64 10.97
CA VAL A 87 -1.52 -4.37 9.69
C VAL A 87 -2.75 -4.05 8.84
N GLU A 88 -3.91 -3.83 9.44
CA GLU A 88 -5.13 -3.47 8.71
C GLU A 88 -5.00 -2.15 7.92
N ILE A 89 -4.29 -1.16 8.47
CA ILE A 89 -4.01 0.11 7.75
C ILE A 89 -3.08 -0.17 6.57
N VAL A 90 -2.06 -0.99 6.78
CA VAL A 90 -1.10 -1.38 5.75
C VAL A 90 -1.79 -2.11 4.60
N ILE A 91 -2.81 -2.93 4.89
CA ILE A 91 -3.65 -3.58 3.87
C ILE A 91 -4.43 -2.54 3.05
N GLU A 92 -5.03 -1.56 3.70
CA GLU A 92 -5.78 -0.50 3.01
C GLU A 92 -4.85 0.38 2.15
N GLU A 93 -3.67 0.70 2.66
CA GLU A 93 -2.62 1.40 1.91
C GLU A 93 -2.16 0.57 0.71
N ALA A 94 -1.92 -0.73 0.88
CA ALA A 94 -1.50 -1.61 -0.21
C ALA A 94 -2.57 -1.74 -1.29
N LYS A 95 -3.86 -1.81 -0.92
CA LYS A 95 -4.98 -1.79 -1.89
C LYS A 95 -5.08 -0.46 -2.63
N SER A 96 -4.87 0.65 -1.92
CA SER A 96 -4.87 1.98 -2.51
C SER A 96 -3.73 2.13 -3.51
N GLU A 97 -2.55 1.59 -3.18
CA GLU A 97 -1.39 1.57 -4.07
C GLU A 97 -1.64 0.69 -5.30
N GLU A 98 -2.22 -0.50 -5.14
CA GLU A 98 -2.60 -1.35 -6.28
C GLU A 98 -3.55 -0.61 -7.24
N GLY A 99 -4.56 0.08 -6.70
CA GLY A 99 -5.46 0.93 -7.49
C GLY A 99 -4.78 2.14 -8.12
N LEU A 100 -3.77 2.71 -7.45
CA LEU A 100 -2.96 3.81 -7.99
C LEU A 100 -2.12 3.34 -9.17
N VAL A 101 -1.47 2.17 -9.10
CA VAL A 101 -0.67 1.62 -10.19
C VAL A 101 -1.49 1.47 -11.47
N VAL A 102 -2.76 1.05 -11.35
CA VAL A 102 -3.68 0.97 -12.50
C VAL A 102 -3.90 2.36 -13.12
N LYS A 103 -4.12 3.40 -12.32
CA LYS A 103 -4.30 4.78 -12.82
C LYS A 103 -3.00 5.35 -13.40
N MET A 104 -1.86 5.04 -12.79
CA MET A 104 -0.55 5.51 -13.25
C MET A 104 -0.19 4.97 -14.64
N LYS A 105 -0.69 3.77 -14.98
CA LYS A 105 -0.59 3.22 -16.33
C LYS A 105 -1.28 4.12 -17.37
N ASP A 106 -2.42 4.70 -17.02
CA ASP A 106 -3.20 5.58 -17.90
C ASP A 106 -2.63 7.01 -17.91
N TRP A 107 -2.22 7.53 -16.75
CA TRP A 107 -1.73 8.90 -16.60
C TRP A 107 -0.32 9.13 -17.17
N LYS A 108 0.52 8.07 -17.19
CA LYS A 108 1.89 8.12 -17.70
C LYS A 108 2.71 9.30 -17.17
N SER A 109 2.66 9.52 -15.86
CA SER A 109 3.29 10.66 -15.17
C SER A 109 4.82 10.72 -15.29
N TRP A 110 5.46 9.73 -15.90
CA TRP A 110 6.90 9.70 -16.19
C TRP A 110 7.25 10.37 -17.52
N GLU A 111 6.26 10.75 -18.33
CA GLU A 111 6.49 11.56 -19.52
C GLU A 111 6.88 13.00 -19.14
N GLY A 112 7.45 13.72 -20.10
CA GLY A 112 7.79 15.13 -19.90
C GLY A 112 6.56 15.98 -19.61
N LEU A 113 6.80 17.16 -19.05
CA LEU A 113 5.75 18.13 -18.80
C LEU A 113 5.02 18.47 -20.11
N MET A 114 3.68 18.38 -20.11
CA MET A 114 2.86 18.62 -21.31
C MET A 114 2.84 20.09 -21.72
N GLU A 115 2.85 21.00 -20.74
CA GLU A 115 2.82 22.44 -20.95
C GLU A 115 3.74 23.13 -19.93
N GLU A 116 4.73 23.87 -20.44
CA GLU A 116 5.59 24.71 -19.61
C GLU A 116 4.77 25.86 -19.00
N PRO A 117 5.06 26.26 -17.75
CA PRO A 117 4.33 27.34 -17.12
C PRO A 117 4.55 28.66 -17.86
N HIS A 118 3.51 29.51 -17.89
CA HIS A 118 3.65 30.86 -18.41
C HIS A 118 4.73 31.65 -17.64
N PRO A 119 5.47 32.55 -18.32
CA PRO A 119 6.44 33.42 -17.66
C PRO A 119 5.79 34.19 -16.49
N GLY A 120 6.34 34.05 -15.29
CA GLY A 120 5.83 34.72 -14.09
C GLY A 120 4.71 33.98 -13.33
N GLN A 121 4.20 32.83 -13.81
CA GLN A 121 3.15 32.05 -13.14
C GLN A 121 3.48 31.72 -11.67
N TRP A 122 4.75 31.44 -11.39
CA TRP A 122 5.25 31.06 -10.05
C TRP A 122 5.97 32.20 -9.32
N ARG A 123 5.79 33.46 -9.78
CA ARG A 123 6.31 34.66 -9.11
C ARG A 123 5.20 35.31 -8.28
N TYR A 124 5.29 35.15 -6.97
CA TYR A 124 4.21 35.60 -6.06
C TYR A 124 4.39 37.04 -5.54
N PHE A 125 5.62 37.51 -5.29
CA PHE A 125 5.86 38.75 -4.52
C PHE A 125 7.04 39.61 -5.02
N GLU A 126 7.37 39.59 -6.32
CA GLU A 126 8.39 40.52 -6.82
C GLU A 126 7.86 41.97 -6.70
N PRO A 127 8.62 42.89 -6.07
CA PRO A 127 8.27 44.30 -6.14
C PRO A 127 8.35 44.70 -7.62
N LEU A 128 7.34 45.43 -8.11
CA LEU A 128 7.41 46.07 -9.41
C LEU A 128 8.72 46.89 -9.44
N SER A 129 9.74 46.40 -10.12
CA SER A 129 10.81 47.28 -10.56
C SER A 129 10.23 48.04 -11.73
N ASP A 130 9.74 49.24 -11.44
CA ASP A 130 9.26 50.22 -12.40
C ASP A 130 10.28 50.36 -13.56
N GLU A 131 9.80 50.25 -14.81
CA GLU A 131 10.45 50.94 -15.93
C GLU A 131 10.29 52.46 -15.78
#